data_AF-A0A7C3ZXV9-F1
#
_entry.id   AF-A0A7C3ZXV9-F1
#
_cell.length_a   1.000
_cell.length_b   1.000
_cell.length_c   1.000
_cell.angle_alpha   90.00
_cell.angle_beta   90.00
_cell.angle_gamma   90.00
#
_symmetry.space_group_name_H-M   'P 1'
#
loop_
_entity.id
_entity.type
_entity.pdbx_description
1 polymer ?
#
loop_
_entity_poly.entity_id
_entity_poly.type
_entity_poly.pdbx_seq_one_letter_code
_entity_poly.pdbx_strand_id
1 'polypeptide(L)'
;MDDLGRTNMDLVDLIQQGKVRRFFRATRKLEAPDLCCHITQRAAGKEPCFVEDKDYLSMLGILKEVASNYELKIMAFCLMPNHVHLLLQTATANLREAM
;
A
#
# COMPACT_ATOMS: atom_id res chain seq x y z
N MET A 1 16.37 -40.27 -7.81
CA MET A 1 17.02 -38.95 -7.97
C MET A 1 15.86 -37.99 -8.09
N ASP A 2 15.21 -37.74 -6.94
CA ASP A 2 13.78 -37.46 -6.91
C ASP A 2 13.54 -36.05 -6.38
N ASP A 3 12.71 -35.33 -7.14
CA ASP A 3 11.71 -34.39 -6.66
C ASP A 3 12.17 -33.06 -6.03
N LEU A 4 12.65 -32.14 -6.89
CA LEU A 4 12.75 -30.70 -6.59
C LEU A 4 12.13 -29.86 -7.72
N GLY A 5 10.91 -30.22 -8.10
CA GLY A 5 10.04 -29.44 -8.99
C GLY A 5 8.89 -28.78 -8.23
N ARG A 6 9.11 -28.34 -6.99
CA ARG A 6 8.08 -27.62 -6.21
C ARG A 6 7.85 -26.28 -6.90
N THR A 7 6.73 -26.18 -7.61
CA THR A 7 6.25 -24.97 -8.29
C THR A 7 6.12 -23.87 -7.25
N ASN A 8 7.18 -23.08 -7.03
CA ASN A 8 7.17 -21.99 -6.07
C ASN A 8 6.52 -20.78 -6.74
N MET A 9 5.20 -20.88 -6.89
CA MET A 9 4.35 -19.85 -7.48
C MET A 9 4.35 -18.64 -6.54
N ASP A 10 4.56 -17.44 -7.08
CA ASP A 10 4.66 -16.22 -6.26
C ASP A 10 3.28 -15.90 -5.66
N LEU A 11 3.28 -15.17 -4.55
CA LEU A 11 2.05 -14.73 -3.89
C LEU A 11 1.19 -13.87 -4.82
N VAL A 12 1.81 -13.10 -5.73
CA VAL A 12 1.12 -12.32 -6.77
C VAL A 12 0.33 -13.23 -7.71
N ASP A 13 0.94 -14.33 -8.17
CA ASP A 13 0.28 -15.32 -9.04
C ASP A 13 -0.92 -15.97 -8.32
N LEU A 14 -0.77 -16.27 -7.02
CA LEU A 14 -1.84 -16.82 -6.20
C LEU A 14 -3.02 -15.84 -6.02
N ILE A 15 -2.73 -14.55 -5.92
CA ILE A 15 -3.75 -13.49 -5.84
C ILE A 15 -4.49 -13.36 -7.18
N GLN A 16 -3.77 -13.32 -8.30
CA GLN A 16 -4.37 -13.21 -9.64
C GLN A 16 -5.25 -14.41 -9.98
N GLN A 17 -4.87 -15.61 -9.53
CA GLN A 17 -5.68 -16.82 -9.68
C GLN A 17 -6.87 -16.88 -8.69
N GLY A 18 -7.04 -15.88 -7.81
CA GLY A 18 -8.09 -15.83 -6.80
C GLY A 18 -7.93 -16.86 -5.68
N LYS A 19 -6.79 -17.55 -5.61
CA LYS A 19 -6.47 -18.56 -4.57
C LYS A 19 -6.14 -17.90 -3.23
N VAL A 20 -5.68 -16.65 -3.25
CA VAL A 20 -5.48 -15.81 -2.06
C VAL A 20 -6.30 -14.53 -2.22
N ARG A 21 -7.23 -14.30 -1.29
CA ARG A 21 -8.12 -13.11 -1.32
C ARG A 21 -7.68 -12.01 -0.37
N ARG A 22 -6.97 -12.37 0.69
CA ARG A 22 -6.48 -11.45 1.72
C ARG A 22 -5.13 -11.93 2.17
N PHE A 23 -4.19 -11.00 2.27
CA PHE A 23 -2.87 -11.26 2.77
C PHE A 23 -2.51 -10.17 3.77
N PHE A 24 -2.14 -10.55 4.98
CA PHE A 24 -1.81 -9.62 6.04
C PHE A 24 -0.29 -9.60 6.25
N ARG A 25 0.28 -8.41 6.46
CA ARG A 25 1.71 -8.19 6.72
C ARG A 25 2.62 -8.71 5.61
N ALA A 26 2.44 -8.16 4.41
CA ALA A 26 3.40 -8.36 3.34
C ALA A 26 4.76 -7.79 3.73
N THR A 27 5.80 -8.64 3.71
CA THR A 27 7.20 -8.23 3.96
C THR A 27 7.79 -7.46 2.80
N ARG A 28 7.21 -7.59 1.61
CA ARG A 28 7.48 -6.81 0.41
C ARG A 28 6.17 -6.21 -0.08
N LYS A 29 6.21 -5.04 -0.70
CA LYS A 29 5.04 -4.47 -1.39
C LYS A 29 4.58 -5.47 -2.46
N LEU A 30 3.32 -5.88 -2.39
CA LEU A 30 2.68 -6.72 -3.39
C LEU A 30 2.04 -5.82 -4.42
N GLU A 31 2.23 -6.16 -5.69
CA GLU A 31 1.87 -5.29 -6.81
C GLU A 31 1.13 -6.12 -7.83
N ALA A 32 -0.13 -5.77 -8.05
CA ALA A 32 -0.97 -6.34 -9.09
C ALA A 32 -2.05 -5.29 -9.43
N PRO A 33 -2.54 -5.26 -10.68
CA PRO A 33 -3.71 -4.46 -11.02
C PRO A 33 -4.89 -4.78 -10.09
N ASP A 34 -5.65 -3.76 -9.76
CA ASP A 34 -6.87 -3.84 -8.93
C ASP A 34 -6.64 -4.35 -7.49
N LEU A 35 -5.39 -4.47 -7.04
CA LEU A 35 -5.10 -4.89 -5.68
C LEU A 35 -5.47 -3.78 -4.69
N CYS A 36 -6.34 -4.13 -3.74
CA CYS A 36 -6.69 -3.24 -2.63
C CYS A 36 -5.69 -3.42 -1.48
N CYS A 37 -5.05 -2.33 -1.09
CA CYS A 37 -3.99 -2.30 -0.09
C CYS A 37 -4.38 -1.40 1.08
N HIS A 38 -4.14 -1.90 2.30
CA HIS A 38 -4.14 -1.09 3.51
C HIS A 38 -2.69 -0.77 3.88
N ILE A 39 -2.30 0.49 3.72
CA ILE A 39 -0.96 0.98 4.01
C ILE A 39 -1.00 1.74 5.33
N THR A 40 -0.03 1.44 6.19
CA THR A 40 0.17 2.15 7.44
C THR A 40 1.58 2.69 7.52
N GLN A 41 1.73 3.99 7.72
CA GLN A 41 3.01 4.64 7.99
C GLN A 41 2.98 5.23 9.39
N ARG A 42 4.03 5.03 10.15
CA ARG A 42 4.16 5.53 11.52
C ARG A 42 5.48 6.26 11.67
N ALA A 43 5.48 7.41 12.34
CA ALA A 43 6.71 8.09 12.72
C ALA A 43 7.56 7.22 13.66
N ALA A 44 8.86 7.52 13.71
CA ALA A 44 9.77 6.82 14.60
C ALA A 44 9.37 7.06 16.07
N GLY A 45 9.27 6.00 16.85
CA GLY A 45 8.97 6.07 18.27
C GLY A 45 7.63 6.74 18.59
N LYS A 46 7.70 7.91 19.25
CA LYS A 46 6.54 8.72 19.67
C LYS A 46 6.47 10.07 18.97
N GLU A 47 7.35 10.32 18.01
CA GLU A 47 7.39 11.59 17.29
C GLU A 47 6.11 11.82 16.49
N PRO A 48 5.67 13.08 16.35
CA PRO A 48 4.57 13.42 15.46
C PRO A 48 5.02 13.33 13.98
N CYS A 49 4.13 12.84 13.12
CA CYS A 49 4.17 13.05 11.67
C CYS A 49 3.72 14.47 11.29
N PHE A 50 2.81 15.04 12.09
CA PHE A 50 2.19 16.35 11.85
C PHE A 50 2.36 17.20 13.10
N VAL A 51 3.09 18.31 12.97
CA VAL A 51 3.44 19.20 14.08
C VAL A 51 2.43 20.35 14.18
N GLU A 52 1.99 20.86 13.02
CA GLU A 52 1.03 21.94 12.89
C GLU A 52 -0.18 21.51 12.04
N ASP A 53 -1.33 22.17 12.22
CA ASP A 53 -2.56 21.84 11.48
C ASP A 53 -2.38 21.91 9.94
N LYS A 54 -1.49 22.78 9.46
CA LYS A 54 -1.17 22.93 8.03
C LYS A 54 -0.46 21.70 7.45
N ASP A 55 0.18 20.89 8.27
CA ASP A 55 0.90 19.69 7.83
C ASP A 55 -0.09 18.63 7.32
N TYR A 56 -1.27 18.55 7.93
CA TYR A 56 -2.35 17.69 7.47
C TYR A 56 -2.84 18.10 6.08
N LEU A 57 -3.03 19.41 5.85
CA LEU A 57 -3.42 19.92 4.53
C LEU A 57 -2.34 19.66 3.48
N SER A 58 -1.08 19.82 3.86
CA SER A 58 0.07 19.54 2.99
C SER A 58 0.12 18.06 2.60
N MET A 59 -0.09 17.15 3.56
CA MET A 59 -0.19 15.72 3.32
C MET A 59 -1.35 15.37 2.38
N LEU A 60 -2.53 15.97 2.58
CA LEU A 60 -3.66 15.77 1.66
C LEU A 60 -3.35 16.25 0.24
N GLY A 61 -2.62 17.36 0.10
CA GLY A 61 -2.13 17.85 -1.18
C GLY A 61 -1.21 16.85 -1.87
N ILE A 62 -0.22 16.34 -1.15
CA ILE A 62 0.72 15.30 -1.64
C ILE A 62 -0.04 14.03 -2.03
N LEU A 63 -0.95 13.54 -1.18
CA LEU A 63 -1.76 12.35 -1.47
C LEU A 63 -2.60 12.53 -2.73
N LYS A 64 -3.16 13.72 -2.95
CA LYS A 64 -3.92 14.04 -4.16
C LYS A 64 -3.05 14.02 -5.41
N GLU A 65 -1.86 14.63 -5.33
CA GLU A 65 -0.89 14.65 -6.43
C GLU A 65 -0.43 13.23 -6.79
N VAL A 66 0.01 12.47 -5.79
CA VAL A 66 0.45 11.07 -5.98
C VAL A 66 -0.69 10.20 -6.52
N ALA A 67 -1.90 10.35 -5.99
CA ALA A 67 -3.05 9.60 -6.49
C ALA A 67 -3.34 9.90 -7.97
N SER A 68 -3.17 11.15 -8.40
CA SER A 68 -3.32 11.53 -9.81
C SER A 68 -2.19 10.97 -10.68
N ASN A 69 -0.94 11.07 -10.22
CA ASN A 69 0.23 10.69 -11.02
C ASN A 69 0.35 9.17 -11.21
N TYR A 70 -0.16 8.39 -10.26
CA TYR A 70 -0.05 6.93 -10.24
C TYR A 70 -1.40 6.22 -10.38
N GLU A 71 -2.47 6.93 -10.73
CA GLU A 71 -3.82 6.38 -10.90
C GLU A 71 -4.30 5.58 -9.67
N LEU A 72 -4.04 6.12 -8.48
CA LEU A 72 -4.46 5.50 -7.22
C LEU A 72 -5.90 5.88 -6.91
N LYS A 73 -6.73 4.88 -6.62
CA LYS A 73 -8.06 5.06 -6.06
C LYS A 73 -8.00 5.00 -4.54
N ILE A 74 -7.90 6.15 -3.89
CA ILE A 74 -7.98 6.26 -2.43
C ILE A 74 -9.44 6.12 -1.99
N MET A 75 -9.76 5.04 -1.26
CA MET A 75 -11.11 4.74 -0.78
C MET A 75 -11.36 5.30 0.62
N ALA A 76 -10.33 5.28 1.47
CA ALA A 76 -10.37 5.86 2.80
C ALA A 76 -8.96 6.26 3.25
N PHE A 77 -8.88 7.25 4.15
CA PHE A 77 -7.65 7.62 4.82
C PHE A 77 -7.92 8.08 6.25
N CYS A 78 -6.91 7.99 7.11
CA CYS A 78 -6.91 8.57 8.45
C CYS A 78 -5.53 9.18 8.72
N LEU A 79 -5.50 10.46 9.05
CA LEU A 79 -4.29 11.19 9.44
C LEU A 79 -4.33 11.40 10.94
N MET A 80 -3.51 10.65 11.67
CA MET A 80 -3.35 10.79 13.12
C MET A 80 -2.00 11.47 13.40
N PRO A 81 -1.83 12.13 14.55
CA PRO A 81 -0.64 12.94 14.82
C PRO A 81 0.69 12.23 14.58
N ASN A 82 0.78 10.91 14.78
CA ASN A 82 1.99 10.11 14.61
C ASN A 82 1.89 8.96 13.59
N HIS A 83 0.79 8.86 12.86
CA HIS A 83 0.63 7.79 11.86
C HIS A 83 -0.45 8.08 10.82
N VAL A 84 -0.33 7.42 9.68
CA VAL A 84 -1.21 7.53 8.53
C VAL A 84 -1.71 6.14 8.17
N HIS A 85 -3.02 6.02 7.95
CA HIS A 85 -3.64 4.85 7.33
C HIS A 85 -4.22 5.24 5.98
N LEU A 86 -3.90 4.47 4.94
CA LEU A 86 -4.48 4.62 3.61
C LEU A 86 -5.10 3.29 3.17
N LEU A 87 -6.34 3.34 2.71
CA LEU A 87 -6.97 2.23 2.01
C LEU A 87 -7.11 2.65 0.54
N LEU A 88 -6.33 2.02 -0.33
CA LEU A 88 -6.26 2.40 -1.73
C LEU A 88 -6.21 1.18 -2.66
N GLN A 89 -6.49 1.41 -3.92
CA GLN A 89 -6.36 0.45 -5.00
C GLN A 89 -5.54 1.06 -6.13
N THR A 90 -4.67 0.28 -6.77
CA THR A 90 -3.88 0.71 -7.93
C THR A 90 -4.49 0.16 -9.22
N ALA A 91 -4.54 0.97 -10.28
CA ALA A 91 -4.97 0.50 -11.61
C ALA A 91 -3.92 -0.41 -12.26
N THR A 92 -2.64 -0.20 -11.94
CA THR A 92 -1.50 -0.96 -12.46
C THR A 92 -0.61 -1.44 -11.30
N ALA A 93 0.42 -2.25 -11.61
CA ALA A 93 1.39 -2.74 -10.63
C ALA A 93 2.48 -1.69 -10.31
N ASN A 94 2.08 -0.52 -9.80
CA ASN A 94 2.94 0.64 -9.59
C ASN A 94 3.02 1.11 -8.11
N LEU A 95 2.54 0.29 -7.17
CA LEU A 95 2.41 0.68 -5.77
C LEU A 95 3.75 1.04 -5.11
N ARG A 96 4.85 0.39 -5.51
CA ARG A 96 6.20 0.62 -4.99
C ARG A 96 6.81 1.94 -5.46
N GLU A 97 6.39 2.43 -6.61
CA GLU A 97 6.83 3.73 -7.12
C GLU A 97 6.02 4.86 -6.50
N ALA A 98 4.72 4.61 -6.28
CA ALA A 98 3.80 5.61 -5.75
C ALA A 98 3.95 5.89 -4.23
N MET A 99 4.33 4.87 -3.46
CA MET A 99 4.44 4.86 -1.98
C MET A 99 5.73 4.15 -1.60
#